data_AF-A0A930FLX5-F1
#
_entry.id   AF-A0A930FLX5-F1
#
_cell.length_a   1.000
_cell.length_b   1.000
_cell.length_c   1.000
_cell.angle_alpha   90.00
_cell.angle_beta   90.00
_cell.angle_gamma   90.00
#
_symmetry.space_group_name_H-M   'P 1'
#
loop_
_entity.id
_entity.type
_entity.pdbx_description
1 polymer ?
#
loop_
_entity_poly.entity_id
_entity_poly.type
_entity_poly.pdbx_seq_one_letter_code
_entity_poly.pdbx_strand_id
1 'polypeptide(L)'
;LAEGKVVSIADNAYANGADLSLIQLLNNNGLLLKVSGYAGWNTSANTIGTAIAEAVKFLYYGQSQNQMDFIVQRYLEDAGYCARVRTQVKNNLPVGMNYFDVKEEDGVVSQMVYKQLQEFAEHYLSSIASEIRIIDVKMPWKRMFEVDLYARWQESEK
;
A
#
# COMPACT_ATOMS: atom_id res chain seq x y z
N LEU A 1 -17.23 1.26 13.73
CA LEU A 1 -16.30 2.24 14.35
C LEU A 1 -16.95 3.05 15.47
N ALA A 2 -18.19 3.55 15.31
CA ALA A 2 -18.89 4.32 16.36
C ALA A 2 -19.02 3.60 17.72
N GLU A 3 -19.07 2.26 17.72
CA GLU A 3 -19.10 1.44 18.94
C GLU A 3 -17.72 1.21 19.58
N GLY A 4 -16.65 1.84 19.09
CA GLY A 4 -15.30 1.68 19.64
C GLY A 4 -14.65 0.31 19.41
N LYS A 5 -15.20 -0.50 18.51
CA LYS A 5 -14.66 -1.83 18.17
C LYS A 5 -13.40 -1.73 17.32
N VAL A 6 -12.46 -2.66 17.57
CA VAL A 6 -11.31 -2.93 16.71
C VAL A 6 -11.79 -3.51 15.39
N VAL A 7 -11.43 -2.89 14.27
CA VAL A 7 -11.86 -3.28 12.93
C VAL A 7 -10.66 -3.32 12.01
N SER A 8 -10.27 -4.51 11.56
CA SER A 8 -9.24 -4.72 10.54
C SER A 8 -9.88 -5.29 9.29
N ILE A 9 -9.33 -4.96 8.12
CA ILE A 9 -9.87 -5.33 6.82
C ILE A 9 -8.92 -6.31 6.12
N ALA A 10 -9.45 -7.48 5.75
CA ALA A 10 -8.80 -8.42 4.85
C ALA A 10 -9.43 -8.29 3.45
N ASP A 11 -8.78 -7.54 2.57
CA ASP A 11 -9.20 -7.35 1.18
C ASP A 11 -8.76 -8.55 0.33
N ASN A 12 -9.71 -9.44 0.07
CA ASN A 12 -9.45 -10.72 -0.59
C ASN A 12 -10.22 -10.86 -1.91
N ALA A 13 -10.63 -9.74 -2.52
CA ALA A 13 -11.39 -9.74 -3.77
C ALA A 13 -10.53 -10.21 -4.96
N TYR A 14 -9.24 -9.87 -4.94
CA TYR A 14 -8.28 -10.22 -6.00
C TYR A 14 -7.04 -10.87 -5.40
N ALA A 15 -6.38 -11.72 -6.19
CA ALA A 15 -5.05 -12.22 -5.84
C ALA A 15 -4.00 -11.18 -6.25
N ASN A 16 -3.05 -10.87 -5.36
CA ASN A 16 -1.91 -9.99 -5.68
C ASN A 16 -2.35 -8.58 -6.04
N GLY A 17 -3.21 -8.02 -5.18
CA GLY A 17 -3.70 -6.66 -5.24
C GLY A 17 -4.99 -6.49 -4.43
N ALA A 18 -5.34 -5.23 -4.20
CA ALA A 18 -6.56 -4.79 -3.54
C ALA A 18 -7.75 -4.55 -4.49
N ASP A 19 -8.97 -4.49 -3.93
CA ASP A 19 -10.11 -3.85 -4.57
C ASP A 19 -10.04 -2.32 -4.43
N LEU A 20 -9.71 -1.65 -5.53
CA LEU A 20 -9.64 -0.18 -5.57
C LEU A 20 -10.97 0.50 -5.24
N SER A 21 -12.11 -0.17 -5.45
CA SER A 21 -13.43 0.37 -5.11
C SER A 21 -13.60 0.45 -3.59
N LEU A 22 -13.10 -0.56 -2.87
CA LEU A 22 -13.08 -0.57 -1.41
C LEU A 22 -12.18 0.56 -0.87
N ILE A 23 -10.99 0.74 -1.45
CA ILE A 23 -10.09 1.84 -1.08
C ILE A 23 -10.75 3.19 -1.27
N GLN A 24 -11.40 3.42 -2.41
CA GLN A 24 -12.12 4.67 -2.66
C GLN A 24 -13.29 4.88 -1.69
N LEU A 25 -14.03 3.82 -1.34
CA LEU A 25 -15.08 3.89 -0.34
C LEU A 25 -14.53 4.31 1.02
N LEU A 26 -13.41 3.71 1.46
CA LEU A 26 -12.76 4.07 2.72
C LEU A 26 -12.24 5.51 2.70
N ASN A 27 -11.61 5.93 1.59
CA ASN A 27 -11.10 7.29 1.41
C ASN A 27 -12.21 8.34 1.49
N ASN A 28 -13.27 8.16 0.70
CA ASN A 28 -14.38 9.12 0.60
C ASN A 28 -15.16 9.27 1.92
N ASN A 29 -15.09 8.28 2.80
CA ASN A 29 -15.72 8.33 4.12
C ASN A 29 -14.72 8.68 5.25
N GLY A 30 -13.46 9.01 4.92
CA GLY A 30 -12.41 9.33 5.88
C GLY A 30 -12.16 8.20 6.87
N LEU A 31 -12.13 6.96 6.37
CA LEU A 31 -11.99 5.73 7.17
C LEU A 31 -10.61 5.07 7.05
N LEU A 32 -9.78 5.48 6.09
CA LEU A 32 -8.49 4.82 5.80
C LEU A 32 -7.59 4.64 7.04
N LEU A 33 -7.52 5.65 7.91
CA LEU A 33 -6.73 5.59 9.15
C LEU A 33 -7.57 5.36 10.42
N LYS A 34 -8.87 5.07 10.27
CA LYS A 34 -9.76 4.75 11.40
C LYS A 34 -9.90 3.24 11.63
N VAL A 35 -9.48 2.42 10.66
CA VAL A 35 -9.38 0.98 10.82
C VAL A 35 -8.10 0.64 11.59
N SER A 36 -8.12 -0.47 12.33
CA SER A 36 -6.97 -0.95 13.09
C SER A 36 -5.95 -1.70 12.23
N GLY A 37 -6.30 -2.06 10.99
CA GLY A 37 -5.45 -2.76 10.05
C GLY A 37 -6.10 -2.90 8.68
N TYR A 38 -5.28 -3.14 7.66
CA TYR A 38 -5.69 -3.36 6.28
C TYR A 38 -4.65 -4.24 5.57
N ALA A 39 -5.09 -5.26 4.85
CA ALA A 39 -4.22 -6.06 4.00
C ALA A 39 -4.94 -6.48 2.72
N GLY A 40 -4.23 -6.46 1.58
CA GLY A 40 -4.67 -6.89 0.24
C GLY A 40 -3.59 -7.67 -0.52
N TRP A 41 -2.81 -8.47 0.22
CA TRP A 41 -1.61 -9.23 -0.18
C TRP A 41 -1.75 -10.13 -1.44
N ASN A 42 -0.68 -10.87 -1.75
CA ASN A 42 -0.60 -11.82 -2.86
C ASN A 42 -1.39 -13.12 -2.72
N THR A 43 -1.71 -13.54 -1.49
CA THR A 43 -2.48 -14.76 -1.22
C THR A 43 -3.47 -14.54 -0.09
N SER A 44 -4.58 -15.27 -0.10
CA SER A 44 -5.60 -15.15 0.95
C SER A 44 -5.09 -15.47 2.35
N ALA A 45 -4.17 -16.42 2.49
CA ALA A 45 -3.56 -16.73 3.78
C ALA A 45 -2.75 -15.55 4.32
N ASN A 46 -1.95 -14.89 3.46
CA ASN A 46 -1.20 -13.69 3.85
C ASN A 46 -2.15 -12.54 4.17
N THR A 47 -3.14 -12.28 3.32
CA THR A 47 -4.14 -11.21 3.53
C THR A 47 -4.85 -11.36 4.87
N ILE A 48 -5.45 -12.52 5.11
CA ILE A 48 -6.23 -12.77 6.32
C ILE A 48 -5.32 -12.83 7.55
N GLY A 49 -4.18 -13.51 7.45
CA GLY A 49 -3.22 -13.63 8.54
C GLY A 49 -2.68 -12.28 8.99
N THR A 50 -2.31 -11.40 8.05
CA THR A 50 -1.86 -10.04 8.35
C THR A 50 -2.97 -9.21 8.98
N ALA A 51 -4.18 -9.20 8.40
CA ALA A 51 -5.29 -8.43 8.94
C ALA A 51 -5.66 -8.84 10.38
N ILE A 52 -5.65 -10.14 10.69
CA ILE A 52 -5.86 -10.64 12.06
C ILE A 52 -4.72 -10.21 12.98
N ALA A 53 -3.47 -10.34 12.54
CA ALA A 53 -2.32 -9.95 13.35
C ALA A 53 -2.33 -8.44 13.69
N GLU A 54 -2.72 -7.58 12.75
CA GLU A 54 -2.91 -6.15 12.99
C GLU A 54 -4.04 -5.88 13.99
N ALA A 55 -5.19 -6.56 13.85
CA ALA A 55 -6.30 -6.43 14.78
C ALA A 55 -5.90 -6.82 16.21
N VAL A 56 -5.22 -7.97 16.36
CA VAL A 56 -4.73 -8.45 17.66
C VAL A 56 -3.73 -7.48 18.25
N LYS A 57 -2.75 -7.01 17.46
CA LYS A 57 -1.78 -6.02 17.91
C LYS A 57 -2.46 -4.75 18.40
N PHE A 58 -3.41 -4.21 17.64
CA PHE A 58 -4.15 -3.01 18.03
C PHE A 58 -5.00 -3.24 19.28
N LEU A 59 -5.62 -4.41 19.43
CA LEU A 59 -6.43 -4.75 20.60
C LEU A 59 -5.61 -4.71 21.90
N TYR A 60 -4.36 -5.20 21.87
CA TYR A 60 -3.52 -5.26 23.07
C TYR A 60 -2.69 -4.00 23.31
N TYR A 61 -2.31 -3.28 22.25
CA TYR A 61 -1.34 -2.17 22.35
C TYR A 61 -1.87 -0.82 21.86
N GLY A 62 -3.08 -0.78 21.30
CA GLY A 62 -3.67 0.41 20.72
C GLY A 62 -2.93 0.92 19.48
N GLN A 63 -3.16 2.19 19.17
CA GLN A 63 -2.52 2.87 18.05
C GLN A 63 -1.03 3.11 18.36
N SER A 64 -0.18 2.89 17.36
CA SER A 64 1.26 3.18 17.44
C SER A 64 1.79 3.67 16.10
N GLN A 65 2.90 4.42 16.11
CA GLN A 65 3.56 4.86 14.87
C GLN A 65 3.83 3.70 13.90
N ASN A 66 4.37 2.58 14.42
CA ASN A 66 4.66 1.41 13.59
C ASN A 66 3.41 0.77 12.97
N GLN A 67 2.25 0.90 13.61
CA GLN A 67 0.99 0.40 13.04
C GLN A 67 0.47 1.36 11.96
N MET A 68 0.57 2.67 12.16
CA MET A 68 0.20 3.67 11.16
C MET A 68 1.09 3.59 9.91
N ASP A 69 2.42 3.49 10.11
CA ASP A 69 3.40 3.29 9.04
C ASP A 69 3.06 2.03 8.22
N PHE A 70 2.73 0.94 8.91
CA PHE A 70 2.40 -0.32 8.26
C PHE A 70 1.11 -0.26 7.45
N ILE A 71 0.04 0.35 7.97
CA ILE A 71 -1.23 0.53 7.23
C ILE A 71 -1.00 1.35 5.95
N VAL A 72 -0.27 2.47 6.05
CA VAL A 72 0.07 3.30 4.88
C VAL A 72 0.85 2.50 3.85
N GLN A 73 1.82 1.71 4.31
CA GLN A 73 2.62 0.84 3.43
C GLN A 73 1.74 -0.22 2.74
N ARG A 74 0.76 -0.82 3.43
CA ARG A 74 -0.19 -1.76 2.83
C ARG A 74 -1.08 -1.09 1.78
N TYR A 75 -1.59 0.12 2.03
CA TYR A 75 -2.35 0.85 1.00
C TYR A 75 -1.51 1.15 -0.24
N LEU A 76 -0.26 1.59 -0.06
CA LEU A 76 0.62 1.90 -1.18
C LEU A 76 1.10 0.66 -1.93
N GLU A 77 1.39 -0.44 -1.24
CA GLU A 77 1.88 -1.67 -1.87
C GLU A 77 0.74 -2.52 -2.44
N ASP A 78 -0.25 -2.86 -1.63
CA ASP A 78 -1.31 -3.80 -2.02
C ASP A 78 -2.29 -3.14 -3.00
N ALA A 79 -2.72 -1.90 -2.73
CA ALA A 79 -3.62 -1.17 -3.60
C ALA A 79 -2.90 -0.30 -4.63
N GLY A 80 -1.83 0.39 -4.25
CA GLY A 80 -1.07 1.22 -5.16
C GLY A 80 -0.28 0.39 -6.16
N TYR A 81 0.74 -0.34 -5.69
CA TYR A 81 1.66 -1.08 -6.53
C TYR A 81 0.98 -2.27 -7.23
N CYS A 82 0.48 -3.21 -6.45
CA CYS A 82 0.02 -4.50 -6.93
C CYS A 82 -1.22 -4.39 -7.83
N ALA A 83 -2.23 -3.60 -7.43
CA ALA A 83 -3.47 -3.46 -8.19
C ALA A 83 -3.41 -2.45 -9.35
N ARG A 84 -2.52 -1.45 -9.32
CA ARG A 84 -2.50 -0.38 -10.34
C ARG A 84 -1.13 -0.11 -10.95
N VAL A 85 -0.18 0.39 -10.15
CA VAL A 85 1.07 0.99 -10.64
C VAL A 85 1.94 -0.04 -11.36
N ARG A 86 2.01 -1.28 -10.88
CA ARG A 86 2.77 -2.36 -11.54
C ARG A 86 2.35 -2.53 -13.00
N THR A 87 1.05 -2.55 -13.27
CA THR A 87 0.52 -2.68 -14.65
C THR A 87 0.82 -1.44 -15.47
N GLN A 88 0.69 -0.24 -14.90
CA GLN A 88 1.01 1.01 -15.59
C GLN A 88 2.48 1.09 -16.00
N VAL A 89 3.39 0.78 -15.08
CA VAL A 89 4.84 0.84 -15.33
C VAL A 89 5.27 -0.29 -16.26
N LYS A 90 4.75 -1.51 -16.09
CA LYS A 90 4.98 -2.65 -17.00
C LYS A 90 4.71 -2.27 -18.47
N ASN A 91 3.63 -1.53 -18.73
CA ASN A 91 3.24 -1.16 -20.08
C ASN A 91 4.11 -0.03 -20.69
N ASN A 92 4.98 0.59 -19.89
CA ASN A 92 5.83 1.72 -20.29
C ASN A 92 7.31 1.47 -19.96
N LEU A 93 7.74 0.20 -19.87
CA LEU A 93 9.13 -0.13 -19.55
C LEU A 93 10.11 0.38 -20.63
N PRO A 94 11.30 0.87 -20.24
CA PRO A 94 12.36 1.24 -21.17
C PRO A 94 12.78 0.09 -22.09
N VAL A 95 13.35 0.44 -23.25
CA VAL A 95 13.88 -0.53 -24.21
C VAL A 95 14.94 -1.40 -23.55
N GLY A 96 14.85 -2.72 -23.76
CA GLY A 96 15.77 -3.71 -23.19
C GLY A 96 15.38 -4.21 -21.79
N MET A 97 14.31 -3.68 -21.20
CA MET A 97 13.73 -4.16 -19.94
C MET A 97 12.43 -4.93 -20.19
N ASN A 98 12.08 -5.81 -19.26
CA ASN A 98 10.79 -6.52 -19.27
C ASN A 98 10.32 -6.83 -17.85
N TYR A 99 9.16 -7.48 -17.72
CA TYR A 99 8.55 -7.79 -16.43
C TYR A 99 9.48 -8.57 -15.47
N PHE A 100 10.31 -9.46 -16.01
CA PHE A 100 11.19 -10.34 -15.26
C PHE A 100 12.61 -9.78 -15.05
N ASP A 101 12.99 -8.75 -15.80
CA ASP A 101 14.31 -8.13 -15.72
C ASP A 101 14.25 -6.65 -16.09
N VAL A 102 14.28 -5.80 -15.06
CA VAL A 102 14.36 -4.34 -15.14
C VAL A 102 15.79 -3.82 -14.96
N LYS A 103 16.78 -4.72 -14.95
CA LYS A 103 18.25 -4.47 -14.89
C LYS A 103 18.79 -3.88 -13.60
N GLU A 104 18.07 -2.99 -12.96
CA GLU A 104 18.52 -2.19 -11.82
C GLU A 104 17.57 -2.37 -10.63
N GLU A 105 18.11 -2.36 -9.42
CA GLU A 105 17.31 -2.33 -8.20
C GLU A 105 16.84 -0.90 -7.89
N ASP A 106 17.75 0.05 -8.01
CA ASP A 106 17.50 1.48 -7.92
C ASP A 106 17.95 2.14 -9.22
N GLY A 107 16.98 2.60 -10.01
CA GLY A 107 17.20 3.09 -11.37
C GLY A 107 15.91 3.63 -11.98
N VAL A 108 15.85 3.69 -13.30
CA VAL A 108 14.72 4.35 -13.99
C VAL A 108 13.36 3.75 -13.63
N VAL A 109 13.26 2.42 -13.48
CA VAL A 109 11.98 1.76 -13.17
C VAL A 109 11.56 2.00 -11.72
N SER A 110 12.47 2.01 -10.75
CA SER A 110 12.12 2.32 -9.36
C SER A 110 11.62 3.76 -9.23
N GLN A 111 12.24 4.70 -9.95
CA GLN A 111 11.80 6.10 -10.01
C GLN A 111 10.43 6.27 -10.69
N MET A 112 10.15 5.49 -11.73
CA MET A 112 8.81 5.44 -12.33
C MET A 112 7.76 4.94 -11.33
N VAL A 113 8.05 3.86 -10.59
CA VAL A 113 7.14 3.34 -9.57
C VAL A 113 6.94 4.34 -8.45
N TYR A 114 8.01 4.99 -7.97
CA TYR A 114 7.94 6.04 -6.95
C TYR A 114 6.95 7.14 -7.36
N LYS A 115 7.13 7.71 -8.56
CA LYS A 115 6.26 8.78 -9.06
C LYS A 115 4.81 8.31 -9.18
N GLN A 116 4.57 7.14 -9.76
CA GLN A 116 3.21 6.62 -9.93
C GLN A 116 2.53 6.30 -8.57
N LEU A 117 3.30 5.92 -7.54
CA LEU A 117 2.78 5.74 -6.19
C LEU A 117 2.43 7.06 -5.51
N GLN A 118 3.18 8.13 -5.76
CA GLN A 118 2.80 9.48 -5.31
C GLN A 118 1.47 9.90 -5.94
N GLU A 119 1.36 9.77 -7.27
CA GLU A 119 0.10 10.05 -7.97
C GLU A 119 -1.05 9.17 -7.45
N PHE A 120 -0.79 7.89 -7.18
CA PHE A 120 -1.79 7.00 -6.57
C PHE A 120 -2.26 7.53 -5.20
N ALA A 121 -1.34 7.93 -4.32
CA ALA A 121 -1.69 8.45 -3.00
C ALA A 121 -2.56 9.71 -3.10
N GLU A 122 -2.21 10.65 -3.97
CA GLU A 122 -2.97 11.89 -4.19
C GLU A 122 -4.40 11.64 -4.69
N HIS A 123 -4.62 10.58 -5.47
CA HIS A 123 -5.92 10.31 -6.09
C HIS A 123 -6.79 9.31 -5.30
N TYR A 124 -6.21 8.23 -4.81
CA TYR A 124 -6.94 7.13 -4.15
C TYR A 124 -6.92 7.22 -2.62
N LEU A 125 -5.91 7.89 -2.07
CA LEU A 125 -5.73 8.09 -0.63
C LEU A 125 -5.80 9.59 -0.27
N SER A 126 -6.52 10.37 -1.07
CA SER A 126 -6.57 11.84 -0.99
C SER A 126 -6.97 12.37 0.38
N SER A 127 -7.76 11.63 1.16
CA SER A 127 -8.14 12.03 2.52
C SER A 127 -6.99 12.02 3.52
N ILE A 128 -5.88 11.34 3.18
CA ILE A 128 -4.69 11.18 4.04
C ILE A 128 -3.39 11.46 3.29
N ALA A 129 -3.44 11.97 2.05
CA ALA A 129 -2.27 12.09 1.19
C ALA A 129 -1.17 12.99 1.80
N SER A 130 -1.56 14.07 2.50
CA SER A 130 -0.64 14.96 3.22
C SER A 130 0.05 14.30 4.42
N GLU A 131 -0.50 13.19 4.92
CA GLU A 131 0.03 12.41 6.04
C GLU A 131 0.92 11.25 5.57
N ILE A 132 1.06 11.04 4.26
CA ILE A 132 1.86 9.95 3.68
C ILE A 132 3.21 10.50 3.21
N ARG A 133 4.29 9.87 3.64
CA ARG A 133 5.64 10.10 3.11
C ARG A 133 6.24 8.83 2.54
N ILE A 134 6.41 8.78 1.22
CA ILE A 134 7.18 7.74 0.53
C ILE A 134 8.66 8.09 0.63
N ILE A 135 9.43 7.23 1.29
CA ILE A 135 10.84 7.46 1.61
C ILE A 135 11.75 6.77 0.60
N ASP A 136 11.47 5.51 0.27
CA ASP A 136 12.30 4.72 -0.64
C ASP A 136 11.43 3.75 -1.44
N VAL A 137 11.83 3.50 -2.69
CA VAL A 137 11.20 2.54 -3.61
C VAL A 137 12.30 1.88 -4.41
N LYS A 138 12.37 0.55 -4.37
CA LYS A 138 13.34 -0.26 -5.11
C LYS A 138 12.69 -1.48 -5.75
N MET A 139 13.37 -2.02 -6.75
CA MET A 139 13.05 -3.28 -7.42
C MET A 139 13.98 -4.37 -6.88
N PRO A 140 13.71 -4.96 -5.70
CA PRO A 140 14.68 -5.75 -4.93
C PRO A 140 15.22 -6.98 -5.68
N TRP A 141 14.45 -7.48 -6.64
CA TRP A 141 14.79 -8.65 -7.44
C TRP A 141 14.99 -8.30 -8.92
N LYS A 142 15.13 -7.01 -9.24
CA LYS A 142 15.20 -6.49 -10.61
C LYS A 142 14.05 -7.00 -11.48
N ARG A 143 12.86 -7.17 -10.91
CA ARG A 143 11.62 -7.60 -11.60
C ARG A 143 10.43 -6.84 -11.07
N MET A 144 9.35 -6.82 -11.85
CA MET A 144 8.13 -6.07 -11.54
C MET A 144 7.17 -6.78 -10.57
N PHE A 145 7.47 -7.99 -10.09
CA PHE A 145 6.49 -8.75 -9.29
C PHE A 145 6.27 -8.14 -7.90
N GLU A 146 7.35 -7.73 -7.24
CA GLU A 146 7.37 -7.10 -5.91
C GLU A 146 8.04 -5.73 -6.01
N VAL A 147 7.84 -4.91 -4.99
CA VAL A 147 8.55 -3.64 -4.78
C VAL A 147 9.05 -3.64 -3.35
N ASP A 148 10.26 -3.15 -3.12
CA ASP A 148 10.71 -2.81 -1.77
C ASP A 148 10.35 -1.34 -1.55
N LEU A 149 9.27 -1.12 -0.80
CA LEU A 149 8.69 0.20 -0.54
C LEU A 149 8.87 0.53 0.92
N TYR A 150 9.47 1.68 1.23
CA TYR A 150 9.45 2.24 2.58
C TYR A 150 8.65 3.53 2.59
N ALA A 151 7.58 3.56 3.38
CA ALA A 151 6.72 4.72 3.56
C ALA A 151 6.36 4.88 5.03
N ARG A 152 6.04 6.10 5.43
CA ARG A 152 5.66 6.45 6.80
C ARG A 152 4.42 7.31 6.83
N TRP A 153 3.65 7.13 7.88
CA TRP A 153 2.64 8.08 8.29
C TRP A 153 3.31 9.21 9.08
N GLN A 154 2.89 10.45 8.83
CA GLN A 154 3.30 11.61 9.60
C GLN A 154 2.06 12.44 9.90
N GLU A 155 1.95 12.92 11.14
CA GLU A 155 0.84 13.80 11.51
C GLU A 155 0.96 15.10 10.69
N SER A 156 -0.13 15.50 10.03
CA SER A 156 -0.15 16.76 9.28
C SER A 156 0.01 17.93 10.26
N GLU A 157 0.90 18.87 9.96
CA GLU A 157 0.90 20.18 10.62
C GLU A 157 -0.45 20.84 10.35
N LYS A 158 -1.26 21.02 11.40
CA LYS A 158 -2.59 21.66 11.33
C LYS A 158 -2.47 23.17 11.20
#